data_AF-A0A8I1NE81-F1
#
_entry.id   AF-A0A8I1NE81-F1
#
_cell.length_a   1.000
_cell.length_b   1.000
_cell.length_c   1.000
_cell.angle_alpha   90.00
_cell.angle_beta   90.00
_cell.angle_gamma   90.00
#
_symmetry.space_group_name_H-M   'P 1'
#
loop_
_entity.id
_entity.type
_entity.pdbx_description
1 polymer ?
#
loop_
_entity_poly.entity_id
_entity_poly.type
_entity_poly.pdbx_seq_one_letter_code
_entity_poly.pdbx_strand_id
1 'polypeptide(L)'
;MSEYVADRSREADPPPGAFTGAAGGAACGDLARISLTVAGGKVTAAVFGTEGCAATRAACACVCELVEGEAVLEAARIGADRIDAELGGLSPARRHAAMLAGDALHRALSAVASSGETLSAAVEGRVLVAVSGGVDSAVAALRERERGADVVAVTVKLWADPDTDGTKACCSPEAVLGARALTHDLDIPHFTLDLEGPFRERVVGEFLRGYGEGRTPNPCVLCNGEVRIAAMVDLADRIGAACLVTGHYARVVEDEGGSLIGAGSDPAKDQSYMLAALPPEVVAKLRFPLADLAKAEVREIAERGGLSVAKKPESQDLCFLAGQSKKDFLERHGGLEDRPGPVVDEQGQRLGEHPGHHHFTVGQRRGLGVAATEPLYVLGTDAATNTVRVGGRQRLATDRVRLRNAVMHRDGARVDRVRLRYHTDPVPARVSASAGRHERLEVELDRPFDGPAPGQAAVLMSGDVVVGHATIASQNRAPVSQSRVPVP
;
A
#
# COMPACT_ATOMS: atom_id res chain seq x y z
N MET A 1 -20.11 -32.52 15.78
CA MET A 1 -18.93 -33.20 15.18
C MET A 1 -19.21 -34.55 14.53
N SER A 2 -19.86 -35.53 15.19
CA SER A 2 -20.02 -36.90 14.65
C SER A 2 -20.76 -36.97 13.31
N GLU A 3 -21.76 -36.11 13.12
CA GLU A 3 -22.52 -36.00 11.86
C GLU A 3 -21.64 -35.49 10.71
N TYR A 4 -20.94 -34.36 10.92
CA TYR A 4 -20.00 -33.81 9.93
C TYR A 4 -18.83 -34.72 9.56
N VAL A 5 -18.36 -35.57 10.48
CA VAL A 5 -17.27 -36.51 10.17
C VAL A 5 -17.69 -37.56 9.14
N ALA A 6 -18.98 -37.93 9.14
CA ALA A 6 -19.58 -38.88 8.21
C ALA A 6 -20.17 -38.21 6.96
N ASP A 7 -20.37 -36.89 6.99
CA ASP A 7 -20.90 -36.14 5.87
C ASP A 7 -19.92 -36.11 4.68
N ARG A 8 -20.37 -36.70 3.58
CA ARG A 8 -19.69 -36.68 2.26
C ARG A 8 -20.57 -36.07 1.18
N SER A 9 -21.73 -35.53 1.54
CA SER A 9 -22.72 -35.01 0.58
C SER A 9 -22.17 -33.87 -0.28
N ARG A 10 -21.20 -33.12 0.25
CA ARG A 10 -20.54 -31.96 -0.39
C ARG A 10 -19.05 -32.19 -0.68
N GLU A 11 -18.56 -33.43 -0.51
CA GLU A 11 -17.20 -33.81 -0.90
C GLU A 11 -17.18 -34.10 -2.40
N ALA A 12 -16.72 -33.13 -3.20
CA ALA A 12 -16.80 -33.20 -4.66
C ALA A 12 -15.73 -32.34 -5.35
N ASP A 13 -15.51 -32.61 -6.63
CA ASP A 13 -14.71 -31.75 -7.49
C ASP A 13 -15.40 -30.38 -7.69
N PRO A 14 -14.62 -29.29 -7.83
CA PRO A 14 -15.17 -27.95 -8.02
C PRO A 14 -16.01 -27.89 -9.31
N PRO A 15 -17.24 -27.35 -9.26
CA PRO A 15 -18.03 -27.17 -10.47
C PRO A 15 -17.36 -26.13 -11.39
N PRO A 16 -17.61 -26.17 -12.72
CA PRO A 16 -17.05 -25.21 -13.66
C PRO A 16 -17.39 -23.77 -13.26
N GLY A 17 -16.38 -22.91 -13.20
CA GLY A 17 -16.54 -21.49 -12.82
C GLY A 17 -16.62 -21.23 -11.32
N ALA A 18 -16.47 -22.26 -10.46
CA ALA A 18 -16.42 -22.05 -9.02
C ALA A 18 -15.17 -21.27 -8.59
N PHE A 19 -15.33 -20.47 -7.55
CA PHE A 19 -14.25 -19.78 -6.86
C PHE A 19 -13.66 -20.71 -5.80
N THR A 20 -12.41 -21.13 -6.00
CA THR A 20 -11.76 -22.12 -5.13
C THR A 20 -10.66 -21.50 -4.29
N GLY A 21 -10.67 -21.81 -3.01
CA GLY A 21 -9.58 -21.53 -2.08
C GLY A 21 -9.05 -22.81 -1.46
N ALA A 22 -7.73 -22.88 -1.27
CA ALA A 22 -7.09 -24.01 -0.63
C ALA A 22 -6.13 -23.54 0.46
N ALA A 23 -6.09 -24.24 1.59
CA ALA A 23 -5.20 -23.97 2.72
C ALA A 23 -4.58 -25.27 3.21
N GLY A 24 -3.28 -25.25 3.50
CA GLY A 24 -2.52 -26.40 3.98
C GLY A 24 -1.22 -25.95 4.62
N GLY A 25 -0.34 -26.91 4.93
CA GLY A 25 0.96 -26.61 5.55
C GLY A 25 0.92 -26.47 7.08
N ALA A 26 -0.17 -26.90 7.72
CA ALA A 26 -0.15 -27.17 9.15
C ALA A 26 0.85 -28.29 9.45
N ALA A 27 1.38 -28.34 10.68
CA ALA A 27 2.37 -29.36 11.09
C ALA A 27 1.87 -30.82 10.89
N CYS A 28 0.55 -31.03 10.78
CA CYS A 28 -0.07 -32.32 10.50
C CYS A 28 -0.05 -32.73 9.02
N GLY A 29 0.24 -31.81 8.09
CA GLY A 29 0.23 -32.07 6.65
C GLY A 29 -1.15 -31.99 5.98
N ASP A 30 -2.20 -31.64 6.74
CA ASP A 30 -3.57 -31.55 6.23
C ASP A 30 -3.72 -30.43 5.18
N LEU A 31 -4.58 -30.69 4.19
CA LEU A 31 -5.01 -29.78 3.14
C LEU A 31 -6.54 -29.69 3.12
N ALA A 32 -7.04 -28.46 3.11
CA ALA A 32 -8.45 -28.12 2.95
C ALA A 32 -8.65 -27.34 1.65
N ARG A 33 -9.72 -27.64 0.93
CA ARG A 33 -10.16 -26.90 -0.27
C ARG A 33 -11.65 -26.63 -0.15
N ILE A 34 -12.04 -25.38 -0.36
CA ILE A 34 -13.44 -24.94 -0.42
C ILE A 34 -13.67 -24.31 -1.79
N SER A 35 -14.78 -24.64 -2.44
CA SER A 35 -15.17 -24.09 -3.74
C SER A 35 -16.60 -23.57 -3.68
N LEU A 36 -16.79 -22.33 -4.11
CA LEU A 36 -18.07 -21.60 -4.02
C LEU A 36 -18.59 -21.27 -5.41
N THR A 37 -19.88 -21.49 -5.65
CA THR A 37 -20.59 -20.92 -6.81
C THR A 37 -21.37 -19.72 -6.33
N VAL A 38 -21.10 -18.54 -6.89
CA VAL A 38 -21.74 -17.28 -6.48
C VAL A 38 -22.66 -16.78 -7.59
N ALA A 39 -23.86 -16.34 -7.22
CA ALA A 39 -24.78 -15.66 -8.12
C ALA A 39 -25.61 -14.63 -7.34
N GLY A 40 -25.68 -13.40 -7.85
CA GLY A 40 -26.48 -12.32 -7.23
C GLY A 40 -26.07 -12.01 -5.78
N GLY A 41 -24.78 -12.10 -5.46
CA GLY A 41 -24.26 -11.84 -4.11
C GLY A 41 -24.53 -12.96 -3.09
N LYS A 42 -24.99 -14.14 -3.52
CA LYS A 42 -25.22 -15.30 -2.66
C LYS A 42 -24.38 -16.50 -3.09
N VAL A 43 -23.99 -17.31 -2.11
CA VAL A 43 -23.37 -18.61 -2.36
C VAL A 43 -24.48 -19.60 -2.70
N THR A 44 -24.57 -20.00 -3.96
CA THR A 44 -25.64 -20.90 -4.46
C THR A 44 -25.30 -22.38 -4.30
N ALA A 45 -24.01 -22.71 -4.21
CA ALA A 45 -23.51 -24.04 -3.92
C ALA A 45 -22.13 -23.93 -3.29
N ALA A 46 -21.83 -24.82 -2.34
CA ALA A 46 -20.50 -24.95 -1.75
C ALA A 46 -20.08 -26.42 -1.68
N VAL A 47 -18.89 -26.72 -2.21
CA VAL A 47 -18.29 -28.06 -2.14
C VAL A 47 -16.90 -27.97 -1.54
N PHE A 48 -16.43 -29.09 -1.00
CA PHE A 48 -15.10 -29.17 -0.41
C PHE A 48 -14.32 -30.39 -0.92
N GLY A 49 -13.00 -30.29 -0.80
CA GLY A 49 -12.09 -31.43 -0.89
C GLY A 49 -11.08 -31.37 0.24
N THR A 50 -10.71 -32.51 0.81
CA THR A 50 -9.74 -32.57 1.91
C THR A 50 -8.75 -33.72 1.73
N GLU A 51 -7.50 -33.48 2.10
CA GLU A 51 -6.51 -34.51 2.36
C GLU A 51 -6.05 -34.33 3.81
N GLY A 52 -6.45 -35.19 4.74
CA GLY A 52 -6.13 -34.98 6.14
C GLY A 52 -7.02 -35.72 7.13
N CYS A 53 -7.00 -35.27 8.38
CA CYS A 53 -7.71 -35.93 9.46
C CYS A 53 -9.24 -35.74 9.39
N ALA A 54 -9.97 -36.58 10.13
CA ALA A 54 -11.43 -36.53 10.21
C ALA A 54 -11.95 -35.17 10.72
N ALA A 55 -11.18 -34.46 11.55
CA ALA A 55 -11.56 -33.12 12.04
C ALA A 55 -11.52 -32.08 10.91
N THR A 56 -10.51 -32.15 10.02
CA THR A 56 -10.40 -31.26 8.85
C THR A 56 -11.54 -31.48 7.88
N ARG A 57 -11.90 -32.74 7.61
CA ARG A 57 -13.09 -33.05 6.81
C ARG A 57 -14.36 -32.49 7.44
N ALA A 58 -14.57 -32.72 8.73
CA ALA A 58 -15.75 -32.22 9.43
C ALA A 58 -15.83 -30.69 9.42
N ALA A 59 -14.70 -30.00 9.59
CA ALA A 59 -14.63 -28.54 9.51
C ALA A 59 -14.96 -28.01 8.11
N CYS A 60 -14.51 -28.68 7.05
CA CYS A 60 -14.85 -28.30 5.68
C CYS A 60 -16.33 -28.53 5.36
N ALA A 61 -16.90 -29.67 5.78
CA ALA A 61 -18.32 -29.95 5.64
C ALA A 61 -19.17 -28.90 6.37
N CYS A 62 -18.80 -28.56 7.61
CA CYS A 62 -19.42 -27.49 8.40
C CYS A 62 -19.36 -26.14 7.68
N VAL A 63 -18.21 -25.76 7.13
CA VAL A 63 -18.08 -24.54 6.32
C VAL A 63 -19.07 -24.53 5.16
N CYS A 64 -19.15 -25.60 4.37
CA CYS A 64 -20.04 -25.67 3.22
C CYS A 64 -21.53 -25.55 3.64
N GLU A 65 -21.92 -26.21 4.73
CA GLU A 65 -23.28 -26.09 5.28
C GLU A 65 -23.58 -24.65 5.73
N LEU A 66 -22.64 -24.00 6.42
CA LEU A 66 -22.83 -22.64 6.93
C LEU A 66 -22.94 -21.56 5.84
N VAL A 67 -22.35 -21.78 4.67
CA VAL A 67 -22.31 -20.75 3.60
C VAL A 67 -23.34 -20.98 2.51
N GLU A 68 -23.80 -22.21 2.28
CA GLU A 68 -24.72 -22.52 1.19
C GLU A 68 -26.08 -21.84 1.39
N GLY A 69 -26.50 -21.03 0.42
CA GLY A 69 -27.72 -20.22 0.48
C GLY A 69 -27.54 -18.83 1.10
N GLU A 70 -26.42 -18.58 1.77
CA GLU A 70 -26.14 -17.33 2.46
C GLU A 70 -25.60 -16.23 1.54
N ALA A 71 -25.72 -14.98 2.00
CA ALA A 71 -25.06 -13.85 1.35
C ALA A 71 -23.54 -13.98 1.49
N VAL A 72 -22.80 -13.56 0.45
CA VAL A 72 -21.32 -13.61 0.44
C VAL A 72 -20.72 -12.81 1.60
N LEU A 73 -21.37 -11.70 2.00
CA LEU A 73 -20.95 -10.90 3.14
C LEU A 73 -21.10 -11.67 4.47
N GLU A 74 -22.15 -12.48 4.62
CA GLU A 74 -22.35 -13.30 5.83
C GLU A 74 -21.36 -14.47 5.87
N ALA A 75 -21.06 -15.07 4.72
CA ALA A 75 -19.97 -16.05 4.59
C ALA A 75 -18.62 -15.45 5.02
N ALA A 76 -18.37 -14.17 4.72
CA ALA A 76 -17.15 -13.46 5.11
C ALA A 76 -17.03 -13.18 6.63
N ARG A 77 -18.08 -13.41 7.43
CA ARG A 77 -18.01 -13.39 8.91
C ARG A 77 -17.53 -14.71 9.51
N ILE A 78 -17.52 -15.79 8.75
CA ILE A 78 -17.21 -17.12 9.27
C ILE A 78 -15.70 -17.23 9.47
N GLY A 79 -15.30 -17.32 10.74
CA GLY A 79 -13.92 -17.57 11.17
C GLY A 79 -13.77 -18.93 11.85
N ALA A 80 -12.54 -19.24 12.26
CA ALA A 80 -12.20 -20.49 12.93
C ALA A 80 -13.02 -20.72 14.21
N ASP A 81 -13.29 -19.66 14.97
CA ASP A 81 -13.99 -19.77 16.26
C ASP A 81 -15.48 -20.10 16.07
N ARG A 82 -16.11 -19.58 15.01
CA ARG A 82 -17.49 -19.96 14.65
C ARG A 82 -17.57 -21.42 14.18
N ILE A 83 -16.63 -21.84 13.33
CA ILE A 83 -16.54 -23.24 12.87
C ILE A 83 -16.32 -24.18 14.06
N ASP A 84 -15.43 -23.81 14.97
CA ASP A 84 -15.13 -24.57 16.18
C ASP A 84 -16.36 -24.73 17.09
N ALA A 85 -17.09 -23.63 17.30
CA ALA A 85 -18.34 -23.63 18.06
C ALA A 85 -19.40 -24.55 17.44
N GLU A 86 -19.61 -24.47 16.12
CA GLU A 86 -20.60 -25.30 15.41
C GLU A 86 -20.25 -26.79 15.41
N LEU A 87 -18.96 -27.12 15.47
CA LEU A 87 -18.54 -28.51 15.63
C LEU A 87 -18.77 -29.05 17.05
N GLY A 88 -19.16 -28.20 18.01
CA GLY A 88 -19.37 -28.53 19.41
C GLY A 88 -18.11 -28.36 20.28
N GLY A 89 -17.13 -27.58 19.81
CA GLY A 89 -15.84 -27.36 20.46
C GLY A 89 -14.84 -28.49 20.18
N LEU A 90 -13.88 -28.21 19.31
CA LEU A 90 -12.75 -29.09 19.03
C LEU A 90 -11.77 -29.07 20.20
N SER A 91 -11.07 -30.19 20.38
CA SER A 91 -9.95 -30.21 21.32
C SER A 91 -8.85 -29.26 20.86
N PRO A 92 -8.01 -28.73 21.78
CA PRO A 92 -6.91 -27.82 21.42
C PRO A 92 -5.99 -28.39 20.33
N ALA A 93 -5.74 -29.70 20.34
CA ALA A 93 -4.92 -30.38 19.33
C ALA A 93 -5.55 -30.41 17.93
N ARG A 94 -6.87 -30.21 17.82
CA ARG A 94 -7.65 -30.30 16.57
C ARG A 94 -8.18 -28.96 16.08
N ARG A 95 -8.05 -27.87 16.85
CA ARG A 95 -8.51 -26.53 16.46
C ARG A 95 -7.91 -26.03 15.13
N HIS A 96 -6.72 -26.52 14.77
CA HIS A 96 -6.11 -26.26 13.47
C HIS A 96 -7.01 -26.65 12.28
N ALA A 97 -7.88 -27.66 12.43
CA ALA A 97 -8.83 -28.07 11.40
C ALA A 97 -9.81 -26.94 11.04
N ALA A 98 -10.36 -26.25 12.06
CA ALA A 98 -11.24 -25.11 11.87
C ALA A 98 -10.49 -23.92 11.23
N MET A 99 -9.22 -23.71 11.62
CA MET A 99 -8.37 -22.68 11.01
C MET A 99 -8.13 -22.96 9.52
N LEU A 100 -7.76 -24.19 9.16
CA LEU A 100 -7.54 -24.59 7.76
C LEU A 100 -8.81 -24.45 6.91
N ALA A 101 -9.96 -24.91 7.42
CA ALA A 101 -11.22 -24.77 6.71
C ALA A 101 -11.62 -23.30 6.52
N GLY A 102 -11.47 -22.47 7.56
CA GLY A 102 -11.68 -21.03 7.48
C GLY A 102 -10.73 -20.34 6.50
N ASP A 103 -9.45 -20.72 6.47
CA ASP A 103 -8.48 -20.20 5.52
C ASP A 103 -8.82 -20.56 4.07
N ALA A 104 -9.24 -21.80 3.84
CA ALA A 104 -9.70 -22.24 2.52
C ALA A 104 -10.94 -21.46 2.08
N LEU A 105 -11.91 -21.24 2.97
CA LEU A 105 -13.08 -20.40 2.71
C LEU A 105 -12.68 -18.97 2.32
N HIS A 106 -11.84 -18.33 3.12
CA HIS A 106 -11.45 -16.93 2.90
C HIS A 106 -10.60 -16.74 1.65
N ARG A 107 -9.82 -17.75 1.24
CA ARG A 107 -9.15 -17.76 -0.07
C ARG A 107 -10.15 -17.89 -1.23
N ALA A 108 -11.22 -18.67 -1.08
CA ALA A 108 -12.30 -18.74 -2.06
C ALA A 108 -13.04 -17.40 -2.16
N LEU A 109 -13.36 -16.78 -1.01
CA LEU A 109 -13.97 -15.44 -0.94
C LEU A 109 -13.04 -14.35 -1.48
N SER A 110 -11.72 -14.50 -1.35
CA SER A 110 -10.74 -13.60 -1.99
C SER A 110 -10.84 -13.66 -3.51
N ALA A 111 -11.05 -14.86 -4.08
CA ALA A 111 -11.28 -15.03 -5.52
C ALA A 111 -12.63 -14.43 -5.94
N VAL A 112 -13.67 -14.58 -5.12
CA VAL A 112 -14.98 -13.90 -5.32
C VAL A 112 -14.82 -12.37 -5.28
N ALA A 113 -14.12 -11.83 -4.28
CA ALA A 113 -13.91 -10.38 -4.15
C ALA A 113 -13.05 -9.80 -5.28
N SER A 114 -12.20 -10.63 -5.90
CA SER A 114 -11.42 -10.27 -7.08
C SER A 114 -12.16 -10.53 -8.39
N SER A 115 -13.35 -11.13 -8.33
CA SER A 115 -14.23 -11.33 -9.49
C SER A 115 -14.93 -10.01 -9.83
N GLY A 116 -15.28 -9.77 -11.09
CA GLY A 116 -16.05 -8.58 -11.47
C GLY A 116 -17.52 -8.60 -10.98
N GLU A 117 -17.91 -9.55 -10.14
CA GLU A 117 -19.30 -9.73 -9.73
C GLU A 117 -19.77 -8.67 -8.72
N THR A 118 -21.02 -8.25 -8.87
CA THR A 118 -21.72 -7.48 -7.84
C THR A 118 -22.11 -8.42 -6.70
N LEU A 119 -21.64 -8.11 -5.48
CA LEU A 119 -21.77 -8.95 -4.30
C LEU A 119 -22.90 -8.53 -3.37
N SER A 120 -23.40 -7.30 -3.50
CA SER A 120 -24.57 -6.84 -2.76
C SER A 120 -25.20 -5.63 -3.46
N ALA A 121 -26.48 -5.41 -3.21
CA ALA A 121 -27.12 -4.14 -3.56
C ALA A 121 -26.61 -3.01 -2.66
N ALA A 122 -26.83 -1.76 -3.08
CA ALA A 122 -26.52 -0.60 -2.26
C ALA A 122 -27.28 -0.66 -0.92
N VAL A 123 -26.55 -0.50 0.19
CA VAL A 123 -27.11 -0.47 1.53
C VAL A 123 -26.79 0.88 2.17
N GLU A 124 -27.83 1.55 2.66
CA GLU A 124 -27.67 2.83 3.33
C GLU A 124 -26.78 2.68 4.57
N GLY A 125 -25.78 3.55 4.70
CA GLY A 125 -24.85 3.52 5.83
C GLY A 125 -23.76 2.45 5.75
N ARG A 126 -23.68 1.64 4.68
CA ARG A 126 -22.59 0.68 4.50
C ARG A 126 -21.28 1.37 4.13
N VAL A 127 -20.19 0.95 4.76
CA VAL A 127 -18.83 1.43 4.46
C VAL A 127 -17.86 0.25 4.32
N LEU A 128 -16.92 0.37 3.39
CA LEU A 128 -15.79 -0.55 3.31
C LEU A 128 -14.61 0.06 4.07
N VAL A 129 -14.05 -0.64 5.05
CA VAL A 129 -12.89 -0.16 5.82
C VAL A 129 -11.64 -0.94 5.42
N ALA A 130 -10.59 -0.23 4.98
CA ALA A 130 -9.29 -0.83 4.70
C ALA A 130 -8.55 -1.15 6.01
N VAL A 131 -8.37 -2.43 6.32
CA VAL A 131 -7.71 -2.94 7.53
C VAL A 131 -6.36 -3.56 7.19
N SER A 132 -5.27 -2.91 7.62
CA SER A 132 -3.88 -3.34 7.37
C SER A 132 -3.27 -4.16 8.53
N GLY A 133 -4.07 -4.48 9.55
CA GLY A 133 -3.58 -5.14 10.78
C GLY A 133 -2.71 -4.23 11.66
N GLY A 134 -2.76 -2.92 11.45
CA GLY A 134 -2.13 -1.89 12.30
C GLY A 134 -3.16 -1.15 13.16
N VAL A 135 -2.67 -0.35 14.12
CA VAL A 135 -3.52 0.39 15.06
C VAL A 135 -4.48 1.36 14.35
N ASP A 136 -3.98 2.14 13.39
CA ASP A 136 -4.78 3.20 12.76
C ASP A 136 -6.00 2.66 12.03
N SER A 137 -5.80 1.63 11.20
CA SER A 137 -6.88 1.03 10.44
C SER A 137 -7.88 0.27 11.31
N ALA A 138 -7.43 -0.33 12.40
CA ALA A 138 -8.32 -0.97 13.39
C ALA A 138 -9.17 0.06 14.14
N VAL A 139 -8.59 1.20 14.54
CA VAL A 139 -9.35 2.31 15.15
C VAL A 139 -10.33 2.92 14.17
N ALA A 140 -9.96 3.08 12.89
CA ALA A 140 -10.88 3.52 11.86
C ALA A 140 -12.11 2.59 11.74
N ALA A 141 -11.91 1.27 11.75
CA ALA A 141 -13.00 0.29 11.73
C ALA A 141 -13.89 0.39 12.98
N LEU A 142 -13.26 0.47 14.16
CA LEU A 142 -13.97 0.61 15.44
C LEU A 142 -14.85 1.87 15.45
N ARG A 143 -14.31 3.02 15.01
CA ARG A 143 -15.06 4.28 15.01
C ARG A 143 -16.29 4.26 14.10
N GLU A 144 -16.18 3.66 12.91
CA GLU A 144 -17.34 3.54 12.00
C GLU A 144 -18.39 2.59 12.57
N ARG A 145 -17.96 1.50 13.23
CA ARG A 145 -18.86 0.61 13.97
C ARG A 145 -19.57 1.34 15.11
N GLU A 146 -18.85 2.12 15.92
CA GLU A 146 -19.42 2.92 17.03
C GLU A 146 -20.41 3.99 16.53
N ARG A 147 -20.26 4.44 15.28
CA ARG A 147 -21.22 5.34 14.61
C ARG A 147 -22.47 4.64 14.10
N GLY A 148 -22.54 3.30 14.21
CA GLY A 148 -23.65 2.50 13.72
C GLY A 148 -23.62 2.22 12.22
N ALA A 149 -22.47 2.39 11.56
CA ALA A 149 -22.32 2.04 10.14
C ALA A 149 -22.38 0.51 9.94
N ASP A 150 -22.89 0.08 8.78
CA ASP A 150 -22.74 -1.31 8.34
C ASP A 150 -21.31 -1.49 7.78
N VAL A 151 -20.40 -1.90 8.65
CA VAL A 151 -18.97 -2.00 8.33
C VAL A 151 -18.67 -3.33 7.66
N VAL A 152 -18.01 -3.27 6.50
CA VAL A 152 -17.32 -4.40 5.88
C VAL A 152 -15.83 -4.09 5.87
N ALA A 153 -14.98 -5.04 6.23
CA ALA A 153 -13.53 -4.86 6.21
C ALA A 153 -12.89 -5.47 4.95
N VAL A 154 -11.81 -4.85 4.48
CA VAL A 154 -10.95 -5.39 3.44
C VAL A 154 -9.47 -5.29 3.82
N THR A 155 -8.71 -6.35 3.55
CA THR A 155 -7.25 -6.31 3.56
C THR A 155 -6.71 -6.56 2.16
N VAL A 156 -5.64 -5.86 1.81
CA VAL A 156 -4.97 -6.04 0.52
C VAL A 156 -3.69 -6.83 0.72
N LYS A 157 -3.53 -7.92 -0.02
CA LYS A 157 -2.30 -8.69 -0.12
C LYS A 157 -1.52 -8.18 -1.32
N LEU A 158 -0.32 -7.63 -1.07
CA LEU A 158 0.48 -6.95 -2.09
C LEU A 158 1.77 -7.68 -2.43
N TRP A 159 2.33 -8.42 -1.48
CA TRP A 159 3.61 -9.06 -1.67
C TRP A 159 3.76 -10.26 -0.73
N ALA A 160 4.08 -11.42 -1.31
CA ALA A 160 4.59 -12.57 -0.59
C ALA A 160 5.95 -12.98 -1.17
N ASP A 161 6.95 -13.05 -0.30
CA ASP A 161 8.28 -13.56 -0.64
C ASP A 161 8.66 -14.63 0.40
N PRO A 162 8.77 -15.91 -0.01
CA PRO A 162 9.05 -17.03 0.90
C PRO A 162 10.35 -16.88 1.72
N ASP A 163 11.31 -16.10 1.22
CA ASP A 163 12.61 -15.90 1.87
C ASP A 163 12.64 -14.62 2.73
N THR A 164 11.48 -14.02 3.02
CA THR A 164 11.34 -12.83 3.86
C THR A 164 10.55 -13.12 5.14
N ASP A 165 10.75 -12.27 6.15
CA ASP A 165 9.93 -12.28 7.35
C ASP A 165 8.61 -11.55 7.08
N GLY A 166 7.60 -12.30 6.63
CA GLY A 166 6.26 -11.80 6.32
C GLY A 166 5.65 -10.99 7.47
N THR A 167 5.99 -11.28 8.74
CA THR A 167 5.44 -10.55 9.90
C THR A 167 5.81 -9.06 9.94
N LYS A 168 6.86 -8.66 9.22
CA LYS A 168 7.32 -7.27 9.11
C LYS A 168 6.64 -6.48 7.99
N ALA A 169 5.87 -7.14 7.13
CA ALA A 169 5.11 -6.52 6.06
C ALA A 169 3.63 -6.40 6.44
N CYS A 170 3.05 -5.20 6.34
CA CYS A 170 1.63 -4.98 6.64
C CYS A 170 0.64 -5.59 5.64
N CYS A 171 1.14 -6.20 4.56
CA CYS A 171 0.36 -6.80 3.47
C CYS A 171 0.79 -8.25 3.19
N SER A 172 1.41 -8.92 4.17
CA SER A 172 1.81 -10.33 4.10
C SER A 172 0.63 -11.27 4.38
N PRO A 173 0.77 -12.59 4.11
CA PRO A 173 -0.20 -13.59 4.54
C PRO A 173 -0.51 -13.54 6.05
N GLU A 174 0.50 -13.37 6.91
CA GLU A 174 0.31 -13.28 8.37
C GLU A 174 -0.46 -12.00 8.77
N ALA A 175 -0.18 -10.88 8.09
CA ALA A 175 -0.90 -9.64 8.31
C ALA A 175 -2.37 -9.76 7.90
N VAL A 176 -2.68 -10.47 6.81
CA VAL A 176 -4.06 -10.78 6.39
C VAL A 176 -4.78 -11.60 7.46
N LEU A 177 -4.15 -12.67 7.97
CA LEU A 177 -4.74 -13.50 9.02
C LEU A 177 -5.02 -12.69 10.30
N GLY A 178 -4.08 -11.84 10.72
CA GLY A 178 -4.24 -10.98 11.88
C GLY A 178 -5.34 -9.91 11.70
N ALA A 179 -5.45 -9.31 10.51
CA ALA A 179 -6.51 -8.35 10.19
C ALA A 179 -7.90 -9.02 10.15
N ARG A 180 -7.99 -10.23 9.60
CA ARG A 180 -9.22 -11.02 9.60
C ARG A 180 -9.65 -11.39 11.02
N ALA A 181 -8.73 -11.88 11.85
CA ALA A 181 -9.04 -12.19 13.26
C ALA A 181 -9.54 -10.95 14.01
N LEU A 182 -8.84 -9.81 13.87
CA LEU A 182 -9.25 -8.56 14.49
C LEU A 182 -10.65 -8.09 14.06
N THR A 183 -11.01 -8.30 12.80
CA THR A 183 -12.32 -7.87 12.28
C THR A 183 -13.42 -8.83 12.71
N HIS A 184 -13.15 -10.13 12.78
CA HIS A 184 -14.07 -11.12 13.35
C HIS A 184 -14.31 -10.89 14.85
N ASP A 185 -13.31 -10.48 15.63
CA ASP A 185 -13.48 -10.08 17.04
C ASP A 185 -14.45 -8.90 17.21
N LEU A 186 -14.60 -8.08 16.17
CA LEU A 186 -15.52 -6.95 16.13
C LEU A 186 -16.88 -7.29 15.50
N ASP A 187 -17.09 -8.55 15.11
CA ASP A 187 -18.21 -9.01 14.28
C ASP A 187 -18.36 -8.19 13.00
N ILE A 188 -17.26 -8.10 12.24
CA ILE A 188 -17.18 -7.40 10.95
C ILE A 188 -16.80 -8.44 9.87
N PRO A 189 -17.54 -8.52 8.74
CA PRO A 189 -17.19 -9.38 7.63
C PRO A 189 -15.90 -8.90 6.98
N HIS A 190 -15.06 -9.83 6.55
CA HIS A 190 -13.72 -9.53 6.05
C HIS A 190 -13.47 -10.12 4.66
N PHE A 191 -13.01 -9.28 3.74
CA PHE A 191 -12.48 -9.72 2.46
C PHE A 191 -10.97 -9.53 2.36
N THR A 192 -10.35 -10.36 1.53
CA THR A 192 -8.98 -10.14 1.06
C THR A 192 -9.01 -9.84 -0.44
N LEU A 193 -8.28 -8.81 -0.86
CA LEU A 193 -7.97 -8.57 -2.27
C LEU A 193 -6.52 -8.98 -2.53
N ASP A 194 -6.33 -9.94 -3.43
CA ASP A 194 -5.00 -10.34 -3.89
C ASP A 194 -4.59 -9.45 -5.07
N LEU A 195 -3.68 -8.52 -4.80
CA LEU A 195 -3.15 -7.58 -5.79
C LEU A 195 -1.64 -7.80 -6.02
N GLU A 196 -1.10 -8.98 -5.70
CA GLU A 196 0.33 -9.26 -5.85
C GLU A 196 0.83 -9.07 -7.28
N GLY A 197 0.07 -9.56 -8.27
CA GLY A 197 0.41 -9.43 -9.69
C GLY A 197 0.51 -7.96 -10.13
N PRO A 198 -0.59 -7.18 -10.05
CA PRO A 198 -0.58 -5.76 -10.39
C PRO A 198 0.45 -4.95 -9.60
N PHE A 199 0.66 -5.27 -8.31
CA PHE A 199 1.65 -4.60 -7.47
C PHE A 199 3.09 -4.88 -7.94
N ARG A 200 3.41 -6.15 -8.22
CA ARG A 200 4.72 -6.55 -8.73
C ARG A 200 5.05 -5.86 -10.05
N GLU A 201 4.09 -5.85 -10.99
CA GLU A 201 4.28 -5.25 -12.30
C GLU A 201 4.44 -3.72 -12.21
N ARG A 202 3.48 -3.04 -11.57
CA ARG A 202 3.38 -1.58 -11.64
C ARG A 202 4.23 -0.86 -10.60
N VAL A 203 4.30 -1.38 -9.38
CA VAL A 203 4.98 -0.69 -8.27
C VAL A 203 6.41 -1.19 -8.13
N VAL A 204 6.62 -2.50 -7.99
CA VAL A 204 7.96 -3.07 -7.82
C VAL A 204 8.76 -2.96 -9.12
N GLY A 205 8.15 -3.23 -10.27
CA GLY A 205 8.79 -3.04 -11.58
C GLY A 205 9.32 -1.61 -11.78
N GLU A 206 8.50 -0.59 -11.49
CA GLU A 206 8.93 0.82 -11.59
C GLU A 206 10.01 1.17 -10.56
N PHE A 207 9.92 0.61 -9.36
CA PHE A 207 10.92 0.79 -8.32
C PHE A 207 12.29 0.28 -8.78
N LEU A 208 12.35 -0.97 -9.25
CA LEU A 208 13.58 -1.62 -9.74
C LEU A 208 14.15 -0.88 -10.96
N ARG A 209 13.31 -0.59 -11.96
CA ARG A 209 13.69 0.14 -13.17
C ARG A 209 14.22 1.54 -12.83
N GLY A 210 13.55 2.24 -11.93
CA GLY A 210 13.97 3.57 -11.51
C GLY A 210 15.34 3.58 -10.86
N TYR A 211 15.64 2.64 -9.96
CA TYR A 211 16.98 2.51 -9.38
C TYR A 211 18.03 2.10 -10.42
N GLY A 212 17.70 1.20 -11.35
CA GLY A 212 18.57 0.83 -12.45
C GLY A 212 18.87 1.97 -13.43
N GLU A 213 17.99 2.96 -13.53
CA GLU A 213 18.18 4.19 -14.31
C GLU A 213 18.81 5.35 -13.50
N GLY A 214 19.26 5.10 -12.26
CA GLY A 214 19.85 6.14 -11.40
C GLY A 214 18.84 7.18 -10.89
N ARG A 215 17.57 6.79 -10.73
CA ARG A 215 16.52 7.59 -10.09
C ARG A 215 16.21 7.03 -8.69
N THR A 216 15.37 7.73 -7.94
CA THR A 216 14.86 7.29 -6.63
C THR A 216 13.33 7.36 -6.64
N PRO A 217 12.64 6.29 -7.08
CA PRO A 217 11.18 6.24 -7.14
C PRO A 217 10.51 6.35 -5.76
N ASN A 218 9.26 6.84 -5.73
CA ASN A 218 8.38 6.73 -4.57
C ASN A 218 7.29 5.67 -4.83
N PRO A 219 7.44 4.44 -4.30
CA PRO A 219 6.49 3.37 -4.59
C PRO A 219 5.14 3.54 -3.88
N CYS A 220 5.08 4.28 -2.76
CA CYS A 220 3.85 4.45 -1.99
C CYS A 220 2.84 5.34 -2.70
N VAL A 221 3.30 6.46 -3.29
CA VAL A 221 2.46 7.36 -4.10
C VAL A 221 1.87 6.59 -5.28
N LEU A 222 2.68 5.79 -5.97
CA LEU A 222 2.24 4.97 -7.10
C LEU A 222 1.25 3.88 -6.67
N CYS A 223 1.55 3.16 -5.58
CA CYS A 223 0.69 2.11 -5.05
C CYS A 223 -0.69 2.64 -4.67
N ASN A 224 -0.76 3.76 -3.94
CA ASN A 224 -2.04 4.37 -3.57
C ASN A 224 -2.79 4.91 -4.80
N GLY A 225 -2.09 5.57 -5.73
CA GLY A 225 -2.69 6.17 -6.91
C GLY A 225 -3.24 5.16 -7.92
N GLU A 226 -2.59 4.02 -8.11
CA GLU A 226 -2.89 3.14 -9.26
C GLU A 226 -3.28 1.70 -8.91
N VAL A 227 -2.97 1.21 -7.71
CA VAL A 227 -3.17 -0.22 -7.37
C VAL A 227 -4.15 -0.39 -6.23
N ARG A 228 -3.84 0.16 -5.06
CA ARG A 228 -4.51 -0.20 -3.81
C ARG A 228 -5.89 0.43 -3.66
N ILE A 229 -5.96 1.76 -3.74
CA ILE A 229 -7.19 2.50 -3.43
C ILE A 229 -8.24 2.24 -4.50
N ALA A 230 -7.86 2.26 -5.78
CA ALA A 230 -8.77 1.99 -6.89
C ALA A 230 -9.45 0.63 -6.76
N ALA A 231 -8.69 -0.43 -6.47
CA ALA A 231 -9.24 -1.78 -6.29
C ALA A 231 -10.19 -1.88 -5.09
N MET A 232 -9.89 -1.18 -3.99
CA MET A 232 -10.77 -1.16 -2.82
C MET A 232 -12.04 -0.32 -3.06
N VAL A 233 -11.95 0.79 -3.80
CA VAL A 233 -13.12 1.58 -4.21
C VAL A 233 -14.04 0.77 -5.13
N ASP A 234 -13.46 0.04 -6.08
CA ASP A 234 -14.23 -0.87 -6.94
C ASP A 234 -14.93 -1.98 -6.12
N LEU A 235 -14.25 -2.58 -5.14
CA LEU A 235 -14.90 -3.52 -4.23
C LEU A 235 -16.02 -2.85 -3.42
N ALA A 236 -15.80 -1.62 -2.93
CA ALA A 236 -16.80 -0.86 -2.19
C ALA A 236 -18.09 -0.69 -3.01
N ASP A 237 -17.96 -0.32 -4.29
CA ASP A 237 -19.10 -0.22 -5.21
C ASP A 237 -19.81 -1.58 -5.37
N ARG A 238 -19.06 -2.68 -5.57
CA ARG A 238 -19.62 -4.02 -5.78
C ARG A 238 -20.31 -4.62 -4.56
N ILE A 239 -19.95 -4.21 -3.35
CA ILE A 239 -20.64 -4.59 -2.10
C ILE A 239 -21.72 -3.58 -1.70
N GLY A 240 -21.99 -2.56 -2.50
CA GLY A 240 -22.99 -1.55 -2.22
C GLY A 240 -22.64 -0.62 -1.05
N ALA A 241 -21.35 -0.40 -0.78
CA ALA A 241 -20.88 0.55 0.22
C ALA A 241 -20.89 1.98 -0.32
N ALA A 242 -21.20 2.96 0.53
CA ALA A 242 -21.24 4.37 0.16
C ALA A 242 -19.84 4.98 -0.03
N CYS A 243 -18.84 4.49 0.71
CA CYS A 243 -17.47 4.97 0.61
C CYS A 243 -16.45 3.95 1.13
N LEU A 244 -15.19 4.17 0.77
CA LEU A 244 -14.03 3.53 1.35
C LEU A 244 -13.47 4.37 2.50
N VAL A 245 -13.32 3.76 3.66
CA VAL A 245 -12.74 4.33 4.87
C VAL A 245 -11.32 3.80 5.03
N THR A 246 -10.36 4.69 5.30
CA THR A 246 -8.98 4.27 5.57
C THR A 246 -8.41 4.95 6.80
N GLY A 247 -7.43 4.33 7.45
CA GLY A 247 -6.72 4.90 8.59
C GLY A 247 -5.66 5.95 8.24
N HIS A 248 -5.78 6.63 7.08
CA HIS A 248 -4.82 7.68 6.71
C HIS A 248 -5.10 8.99 7.44
N TYR A 249 -4.02 9.71 7.76
CA TYR A 249 -4.05 11.06 8.36
C TYR A 249 -4.06 12.10 7.24
N ALA A 250 -5.22 12.25 6.61
CA ALA A 250 -5.51 13.22 5.56
C ALA A 250 -6.98 13.61 5.65
N ARG A 251 -7.42 14.61 4.89
CA ARG A 251 -8.84 14.99 4.82
C ARG A 251 -9.31 15.08 3.38
N VAL A 252 -10.62 14.96 3.19
CA VAL A 252 -11.27 15.29 1.92
C VAL A 252 -11.71 16.75 2.01
N VAL A 253 -11.36 17.54 1.00
CA VAL A 253 -11.75 18.95 0.87
C VAL A 253 -12.54 19.11 -0.41
N GLU A 254 -13.75 19.64 -0.29
CA GLU A 254 -14.59 19.98 -1.44
C GLU A 254 -14.34 21.41 -1.88
N ASP A 255 -14.25 21.64 -3.19
CA ASP A 255 -14.37 22.96 -3.81
C ASP A 255 -15.30 22.89 -5.04
N GLU A 256 -15.43 23.99 -5.79
CA GLU A 256 -16.27 24.07 -6.99
C GLU A 256 -15.94 23.02 -8.07
N GLY A 257 -14.72 22.48 -8.08
CA GLY A 257 -14.27 21.45 -9.02
C GLY A 257 -14.29 20.02 -8.47
N GLY A 258 -14.90 19.80 -7.30
CA GLY A 258 -15.04 18.50 -6.63
C GLY A 258 -13.97 18.20 -5.57
N SER A 259 -13.94 16.95 -5.12
CA SER A 259 -13.15 16.49 -3.98
C SER A 259 -11.63 16.48 -4.22
N LEU A 260 -10.86 16.97 -3.25
CA LEU A 260 -9.40 16.99 -3.24
C LEU A 260 -8.86 16.46 -1.90
N ILE A 261 -7.59 16.04 -1.91
CA ILE A 261 -6.88 15.64 -0.69
C ILE A 261 -6.35 16.89 0.02
N GLY A 262 -6.64 17.02 1.31
CA GLY A 262 -6.03 18.00 2.21
C GLY A 262 -5.13 17.34 3.25
N ALA A 263 -4.22 18.13 3.82
CA ALA A 263 -3.38 17.69 4.94
C ALA A 263 -4.20 17.35 6.19
N GLY A 264 -3.76 16.31 6.92
CA GLY A 264 -4.28 15.98 8.24
C GLY A 264 -3.93 17.05 9.28
N SER A 265 -4.61 17.06 10.43
CA SER A 265 -4.42 18.06 11.47
C SER A 265 -3.05 17.96 12.15
N ASP A 266 -2.48 16.75 12.25
CA ASP A 266 -1.15 16.49 12.80
C ASP A 266 -0.08 16.49 11.69
N PRO A 267 0.78 17.54 11.60
CA PRO A 267 1.80 17.62 10.57
C PRO A 267 2.85 16.50 10.63
N ALA A 268 3.06 15.88 11.79
CA ALA A 268 4.02 14.79 11.94
C ALA A 268 3.50 13.47 11.35
N LYS A 269 2.18 13.36 11.16
CA LYS A 269 1.50 12.18 10.62
C LYS A 269 0.83 12.43 9.28
N ASP A 270 0.75 13.69 8.81
CA ASP A 270 0.16 14.06 7.52
C ASP A 270 0.60 13.15 6.38
N GLN A 271 -0.37 12.42 5.82
CA GLN A 271 -0.19 11.47 4.73
C GLN A 271 -0.70 11.97 3.38
N SER A 272 -1.10 13.25 3.27
CA SER A 272 -1.56 13.85 2.00
C SER A 272 -0.58 13.66 0.84
N TYR A 273 0.73 13.72 1.12
CA TYR A 273 1.77 13.47 0.13
C TYR A 273 1.70 12.06 -0.48
N MET A 274 1.39 11.03 0.33
CA MET A 274 1.30 9.64 -0.13
C MET A 274 0.00 9.37 -0.91
N LEU A 275 -0.97 10.26 -0.81
CA LEU A 275 -2.28 10.21 -1.46
C LEU A 275 -2.40 11.21 -2.62
N ALA A 276 -1.34 11.96 -2.91
CA ALA A 276 -1.37 13.08 -3.85
C ALA A 276 -1.70 12.68 -5.30
N ALA A 277 -1.51 11.40 -5.65
CA ALA A 277 -1.80 10.86 -6.98
C ALA A 277 -3.24 10.34 -7.15
N LEU A 278 -4.11 10.54 -6.16
CA LEU A 278 -5.50 10.10 -6.25
C LEU A 278 -6.34 11.04 -7.13
N PRO A 279 -7.07 10.52 -8.13
CA PRO A 279 -8.00 11.31 -8.93
C PRO A 279 -9.19 11.85 -8.09
N PRO A 280 -9.73 13.05 -8.38
CA PRO A 280 -10.84 13.64 -7.64
C PRO A 280 -12.07 12.73 -7.50
N GLU A 281 -12.40 11.97 -8.55
CA GLU A 281 -13.50 11.02 -8.57
C GLU A 281 -13.30 9.83 -7.61
N VAL A 282 -12.04 9.45 -7.34
CA VAL A 282 -11.70 8.44 -6.33
C VAL A 282 -11.76 9.09 -4.95
N VAL A 283 -11.22 10.31 -4.80
CA VAL A 283 -11.23 11.05 -3.52
C VAL A 283 -12.65 11.27 -3.00
N ALA A 284 -13.61 11.54 -3.89
CA ALA A 284 -15.04 11.69 -3.54
C ALA A 284 -15.65 10.46 -2.85
N LYS A 285 -15.03 9.28 -3.03
CA LYS A 285 -15.46 8.02 -2.43
C LYS A 285 -14.66 7.66 -1.17
N LEU A 286 -13.84 8.57 -0.62
CA LEU A 286 -12.99 8.32 0.53
C LEU A 286 -13.49 8.99 1.81
N ARG A 287 -13.18 8.36 2.94
CA ARG A 287 -13.36 8.92 4.29
C ARG A 287 -12.15 8.63 5.16
N PHE A 288 -11.71 9.63 5.93
CA PHE A 288 -10.55 9.56 6.81
C PHE A 288 -10.94 9.89 8.26
N PRO A 289 -11.40 8.90 9.05
CA PRO A 289 -11.89 9.14 10.42
C PRO A 289 -10.79 9.52 11.40
N LEU A 290 -9.51 9.51 11.01
CA LEU A 290 -8.39 9.91 11.87
C LEU A 290 -7.83 11.29 11.53
N ALA A 291 -8.42 12.01 10.56
CA ALA A 291 -7.90 13.27 10.02
C ALA A 291 -7.60 14.31 11.10
N ASP A 292 -8.42 14.34 12.15
CA ASP A 292 -8.41 15.36 13.20
C ASP A 292 -7.78 14.88 14.53
N LEU A 293 -7.26 13.64 14.56
CA LEU A 293 -6.73 13.03 15.78
C LEU A 293 -5.20 13.03 15.80
N ALA A 294 -4.62 13.34 16.95
CA ALA A 294 -3.22 13.07 17.20
C ALA A 294 -3.00 11.55 17.36
N LYS A 295 -1.79 11.08 17.03
CA LYS A 295 -1.45 9.65 17.13
C LYS A 295 -1.63 9.07 18.55
N ALA A 296 -1.40 9.88 19.58
CA ALA A 296 -1.58 9.49 20.97
C ALA A 296 -3.06 9.15 21.26
N GLU A 297 -3.98 10.01 20.82
CA GLU A 297 -5.43 9.81 20.96
C GLU A 297 -5.88 8.53 20.25
N VAL A 298 -5.34 8.25 19.06
CA VAL A 298 -5.63 7.00 18.33
C VAL A 298 -5.21 5.77 19.13
N ARG A 299 -4.06 5.80 19.81
CA ARG A 299 -3.63 4.69 20.69
C ARG A 299 -4.54 4.54 21.90
N GLU A 300 -4.97 5.63 22.52
CA GLU A 300 -5.89 5.60 23.65
C GLU A 300 -7.27 5.03 23.28
N ILE A 301 -7.76 5.34 22.07
CA ILE A 301 -8.98 4.74 21.53
C ILE A 301 -8.79 3.22 21.33
N ALA A 302 -7.66 2.80 20.78
CA ALA A 302 -7.36 1.38 20.59
C ALA A 302 -7.32 0.61 21.91
N GLU A 303 -6.71 1.18 22.95
CA GLU A 303 -6.64 0.58 24.29
C GLU A 303 -8.02 0.50 24.94
N ARG A 304 -8.82 1.58 24.92
CA ARG A 304 -10.21 1.56 25.44
C ARG A 304 -11.10 0.57 24.70
N GLY A 305 -10.93 0.46 23.39
CA GLY A 305 -11.67 -0.48 22.55
C GLY A 305 -11.23 -1.93 22.71
N GLY A 306 -10.21 -2.22 23.53
CA GLY A 306 -9.70 -3.57 23.74
C GLY A 306 -9.06 -4.18 22.49
N LEU A 307 -8.60 -3.37 21.54
CA LEU A 307 -8.05 -3.87 20.28
C LEU A 307 -6.73 -4.60 20.52
N SER A 308 -6.62 -5.84 20.03
CA SER A 308 -5.43 -6.69 20.17
C SER A 308 -4.15 -6.05 19.62
N VAL A 309 -4.29 -5.14 18.66
CA VAL A 309 -3.19 -4.40 18.02
C VAL A 309 -2.77 -3.13 18.76
N ALA A 310 -3.42 -2.73 19.86
CA ALA A 310 -3.22 -1.41 20.50
C ALA A 310 -1.74 -1.09 20.82
N LYS A 311 -0.95 -2.11 21.16
CA LYS A 311 0.48 -1.99 21.50
C LYS A 311 1.42 -2.29 20.33
N LYS A 312 0.90 -2.61 19.15
CA LYS A 312 1.69 -2.98 17.98
C LYS A 312 2.50 -1.77 17.48
N PRO A 313 3.80 -1.93 17.20
CA PRO A 313 4.59 -0.85 16.62
C PRO A 313 4.11 -0.50 15.20
N GLU A 314 4.38 0.73 14.78
CA GLU A 314 4.07 1.16 13.41
C GLU A 314 5.06 0.54 12.42
N SER A 315 4.58 0.20 11.22
CA SER A 315 5.46 -0.17 10.10
C SER A 315 6.12 1.09 9.56
N GLN A 316 7.45 1.11 9.48
CA GLN A 316 8.25 2.28 9.09
C GLN A 316 8.97 2.11 7.74
N ASP A 317 8.92 0.91 7.14
CA ASP A 317 9.63 0.57 5.91
C ASP A 317 8.67 0.34 4.73
N LEU A 318 9.25 0.26 3.52
CA LEU A 318 8.51 -0.15 2.33
C LEU A 318 7.89 -1.54 2.55
N CYS A 319 6.60 -1.67 2.26
CA CYS A 319 5.83 -2.88 2.61
C CYS A 319 6.38 -4.17 2.02
N PHE A 320 7.08 -4.10 0.89
CA PHE A 320 7.63 -5.26 0.16
C PHE A 320 9.09 -5.57 0.49
N LEU A 321 9.77 -4.73 1.29
CA LEU A 321 11.11 -5.09 1.79
C LEU A 321 11.02 -6.15 2.87
N ALA A 322 9.92 -6.21 3.63
CA ALA A 322 9.63 -7.26 4.61
C ALA A 322 10.82 -7.59 5.54
N GLY A 323 11.53 -6.55 6.01
CA GLY A 323 12.67 -6.67 6.91
C GLY A 323 14.04 -6.89 6.23
N GLN A 324 14.10 -7.02 4.91
CA GLN A 324 15.35 -7.03 4.14
C GLN A 324 15.85 -5.60 3.90
N SER A 325 17.16 -5.45 3.68
CA SER A 325 17.71 -4.16 3.28
C SER A 325 17.30 -3.83 1.84
N LYS A 326 17.20 -2.53 1.51
CA LYS A 326 16.98 -2.09 0.13
C LYS A 326 18.03 -2.64 -0.83
N LYS A 327 19.29 -2.75 -0.38
CA LYS A 327 20.38 -3.31 -1.18
C LYS A 327 20.04 -4.75 -1.59
N ASP A 328 19.77 -5.61 -0.60
CA ASP A 328 19.53 -7.04 -0.85
C ASP A 328 18.31 -7.24 -1.75
N PHE A 329 17.28 -6.39 -1.59
CA PHE A 329 16.10 -6.41 -2.45
C PHE A 329 16.41 -6.04 -3.91
N LEU A 330 17.18 -4.96 -4.14
CA LEU A 330 17.55 -4.51 -5.48
C LEU A 330 18.44 -5.54 -6.19
N GLU A 331 19.35 -6.18 -5.46
CA GLU A 331 20.21 -7.24 -5.97
C GLU A 331 19.37 -8.45 -6.39
N ARG A 332 18.57 -8.99 -5.47
CA ARG A 332 17.80 -10.23 -5.69
C ARG A 332 16.70 -10.09 -6.74
N HIS A 333 15.96 -8.99 -6.73
CA HIS A 333 14.79 -8.80 -7.60
C HIS A 333 15.08 -7.97 -8.85
N GLY A 334 16.11 -7.12 -8.81
CA GLY A 334 16.48 -6.23 -9.91
C GLY A 334 17.77 -6.60 -10.64
N GLY A 335 18.54 -7.58 -10.15
CA GLY A 335 19.87 -7.89 -10.68
C GLY A 335 20.86 -6.73 -10.54
N LEU A 336 20.58 -5.79 -9.62
CA LEU A 336 21.42 -4.61 -9.38
C LEU A 336 22.52 -4.97 -8.38
N GLU A 337 23.46 -5.79 -8.83
CA GLU A 337 24.62 -6.22 -8.04
C GLU A 337 25.60 -5.07 -7.79
N ASP A 338 26.41 -5.22 -6.75
CA ASP A 338 27.50 -4.30 -6.44
C ASP A 338 28.54 -4.34 -7.56
N ARG A 339 28.52 -3.31 -8.41
CA ARG A 339 29.54 -3.05 -9.42
C ARG A 339 30.27 -1.76 -9.08
N PRO A 340 31.57 -1.82 -8.73
CA PRO A 340 32.36 -0.64 -8.45
C PRO A 340 32.30 0.39 -9.56
N GLY A 341 32.16 1.66 -9.19
CA GLY A 341 32.10 2.80 -10.10
C GLY A 341 32.83 4.01 -9.53
N PRO A 342 33.25 4.97 -10.37
CA PRO A 342 33.98 6.14 -9.90
C PRO A 342 33.05 7.13 -9.18
N VAL A 343 33.53 7.64 -8.05
CA VAL A 343 33.01 8.89 -7.47
C VAL A 343 33.81 10.04 -8.06
N VAL A 344 33.14 11.00 -8.69
CA VAL A 344 33.78 12.13 -9.38
C VAL A 344 33.30 13.48 -8.84
N ASP A 345 34.16 14.48 -8.89
CA ASP A 345 33.76 15.87 -8.64
C ASP A 345 33.02 16.49 -9.84
N GLU A 346 32.80 17.80 -9.78
CA GLU A 346 32.12 18.55 -10.84
C GLU A 346 32.94 18.70 -12.12
N GLN A 347 34.27 18.62 -12.01
CA GLN A 347 35.21 18.69 -13.12
C GLN A 347 35.45 17.31 -13.74
N GLY A 348 34.85 16.27 -13.17
CA GLY A 348 35.04 14.88 -13.58
C GLY A 348 36.31 14.25 -13.02
N GLN A 349 37.01 14.91 -12.09
CA GLN A 349 38.16 14.31 -11.42
C GLN A 349 37.68 13.23 -10.47
N ARG A 350 38.34 12.08 -10.52
CA ARG A 350 38.02 10.95 -9.67
C ARG A 350 38.49 11.20 -8.25
N LEU A 351 37.56 11.11 -7.31
CA LEU A 351 37.78 11.26 -5.87
C LEU A 351 37.85 9.93 -5.13
N GLY A 352 37.26 8.87 -5.72
CA GLY A 352 37.29 7.52 -5.15
C GLY A 352 36.40 6.55 -5.93
N GLU A 353 35.90 5.54 -5.24
CA GLU A 353 35.00 4.52 -5.79
C GLU A 353 33.80 4.29 -4.87
N HIS A 354 32.72 3.78 -5.44
CA HIS A 354 31.50 3.38 -4.75
C HIS A 354 31.05 1.99 -5.21
N PRO A 355 30.23 1.25 -4.44
CA PRO A 355 29.84 -0.13 -4.78
C PRO A 355 28.80 -0.24 -5.91
N GLY A 356 28.22 0.87 -6.36
CA GLY A 356 27.20 0.91 -7.42
C GLY A 356 26.34 2.16 -7.33
N HIS A 357 25.89 2.72 -8.46
CA HIS A 357 25.20 4.03 -8.47
C HIS A 357 23.82 3.99 -7.78
N HIS A 358 23.15 2.84 -7.80
CA HIS A 358 21.81 2.63 -7.22
C HIS A 358 21.77 2.75 -5.69
N HIS A 359 22.93 2.79 -5.02
CA HIS A 359 23.05 3.06 -3.58
C HIS A 359 22.89 4.55 -3.22
N PHE A 360 22.88 5.44 -4.21
CA PHE A 360 22.98 6.88 -4.02
C PHE A 360 21.72 7.59 -4.49
N THR A 361 21.28 8.57 -3.70
CA THR A 361 20.18 9.49 -4.05
C THR A 361 20.71 10.92 -4.06
N VAL A 362 20.24 11.75 -4.99
CA VAL A 362 20.58 13.19 -5.06
C VAL A 362 20.32 13.86 -3.70
N GLY A 363 21.30 14.62 -3.22
CA GLY A 363 21.29 15.26 -1.91
C GLY A 363 21.81 14.39 -0.76
N GLN A 364 22.17 13.13 -1.00
CA GLN A 364 22.80 12.27 0.02
C GLN A 364 24.19 12.78 0.38
N ARG A 365 24.48 12.84 1.68
CA ARG A 365 25.78 13.24 2.25
C ARG A 365 26.60 12.08 2.80
N ARG A 366 25.94 11.10 3.43
CA ARG A 366 26.61 10.00 4.15
C ARG A 366 26.88 8.82 3.21
N GLY A 367 27.92 8.04 3.52
CA GLY A 367 28.23 6.81 2.79
C GLY A 367 28.85 7.01 1.39
N LEU A 368 29.46 8.18 1.12
CA LEU A 368 30.08 8.47 -0.18
C LEU A 368 31.40 7.73 -0.44
N GLY A 369 32.06 7.23 0.62
CA GLY A 369 33.32 6.49 0.47
C GLY A 369 34.54 7.34 0.06
N VAL A 370 34.44 8.67 0.13
CA VAL A 370 35.50 9.60 -0.26
C VAL A 370 35.88 10.54 0.88
N ALA A 371 37.18 10.82 1.02
CA ALA A 371 37.70 11.83 1.93
C ALA A 371 37.75 13.19 1.23
N ALA A 372 37.19 14.22 1.86
CA ALA A 372 37.20 15.59 1.36
C ALA A 372 37.35 16.57 2.52
N THR A 373 38.00 17.71 2.26
CA THR A 373 38.18 18.79 3.24
C THR A 373 36.87 19.47 3.59
N GLU A 374 35.89 19.45 2.68
CA GLU A 374 34.55 20.00 2.88
C GLU A 374 33.47 18.91 2.70
N PRO A 375 32.28 19.06 3.32
CA PRO A 375 31.19 18.12 3.15
C PRO A 375 30.70 18.04 1.69
N LEU A 376 30.78 16.85 1.10
CA LEU A 376 30.27 16.57 -0.24
C LEU A 376 28.87 15.96 -0.20
N TYR A 377 28.12 16.19 -1.28
CA TYR A 377 26.77 15.69 -1.50
C TYR A 377 26.64 15.13 -2.91
N VAL A 378 25.81 14.10 -3.08
CA VAL A 378 25.47 13.55 -4.41
C VAL A 378 24.70 14.60 -5.22
N LEU A 379 25.31 15.06 -6.32
CA LEU A 379 24.69 15.97 -7.28
C LEU A 379 23.95 15.23 -8.40
N GLY A 380 24.26 13.94 -8.60
CA GLY A 380 23.65 13.11 -9.62
C GLY A 380 24.32 11.75 -9.73
N THR A 381 23.62 10.83 -10.36
CA THR A 381 24.07 9.48 -10.67
C THR A 381 23.88 9.22 -12.16
N ASP A 382 24.84 8.55 -12.78
CA ASP A 382 24.76 8.11 -14.17
C ASP A 382 24.84 6.58 -14.20
N ALA A 383 23.73 5.94 -14.61
CA ALA A 383 23.64 4.49 -14.68
C ALA A 383 24.48 3.90 -15.84
N ALA A 384 24.59 4.63 -16.95
CA ALA A 384 25.30 4.16 -18.15
C ALA A 384 26.81 4.10 -17.90
N THR A 385 27.37 5.12 -17.23
CA THR A 385 28.79 5.14 -16.86
C THR A 385 29.05 4.66 -15.44
N ASN A 386 28.01 4.21 -14.72
CA ASN A 386 28.06 3.81 -13.31
C ASN A 386 28.79 4.84 -12.42
N THR A 387 28.53 6.12 -12.62
CA THR A 387 29.28 7.22 -11.98
C THR A 387 28.42 7.95 -10.96
N VAL A 388 29.00 8.29 -9.82
CA VAL A 388 28.37 9.16 -8.82
C VAL A 388 29.09 10.51 -8.82
N ARG A 389 28.37 11.57 -9.19
CA ARG A 389 28.91 12.94 -9.16
C ARG A 389 28.61 13.58 -7.82
N VAL A 390 29.63 14.14 -7.17
CA VAL A 390 29.52 14.81 -5.87
C VAL A 390 30.05 16.25 -5.93
N GLY A 391 29.61 17.08 -4.98
CA GLY A 391 30.09 18.46 -4.85
C GLY A 391 29.55 19.14 -3.59
N GLY A 392 29.85 20.43 -3.45
CA GLY A 392 29.41 21.23 -2.29
C GLY A 392 27.89 21.44 -2.25
N ARG A 393 27.35 21.68 -1.04
CA ARG A 393 25.90 21.82 -0.80
C ARG A 393 25.25 22.89 -1.68
N GLN A 394 25.91 24.03 -1.85
CA GLN A 394 25.49 25.15 -2.69
C GLN A 394 25.18 24.74 -4.13
N ARG A 395 25.75 23.62 -4.60
CA ARG A 395 25.41 23.08 -5.90
C ARG A 395 24.07 22.39 -5.89
N LEU A 396 23.53 21.86 -4.80
CA LEU A 396 22.22 21.20 -4.82
C LEU A 396 21.06 22.18 -5.05
N ALA A 397 21.25 23.44 -4.68
CA ALA A 397 20.25 24.49 -4.76
C ALA A 397 19.76 24.69 -6.20
N THR A 398 18.43 24.76 -6.35
CA THR A 398 17.75 25.15 -7.59
C THR A 398 16.50 25.93 -7.25
N ASP A 399 16.21 26.96 -8.02
CA ASP A 399 14.96 27.74 -7.98
C ASP A 399 13.94 27.23 -9.02
N ARG A 400 14.34 26.28 -9.87
CA ARG A 400 13.47 25.66 -10.88
C ARG A 400 13.53 24.15 -10.78
N VAL A 401 12.37 23.51 -10.83
CA VAL A 401 12.26 22.05 -10.80
C VAL A 401 11.53 21.56 -12.03
N ARG A 402 12.23 20.78 -12.85
CA ARG A 402 11.61 20.09 -13.98
C ARG A 402 10.84 18.88 -13.50
N LEU A 403 9.61 18.77 -13.98
CA LEU A 403 8.67 17.71 -13.69
C LEU A 403 8.25 16.99 -14.97
N ARG A 404 7.81 15.74 -14.82
CA ARG A 404 7.20 14.93 -15.87
C ARG A 404 5.96 14.22 -15.36
N ASN A 405 5.09 13.82 -16.29
CA ASN A 405 3.84 13.11 -15.99
C ASN A 405 3.00 13.88 -14.95
N ALA A 406 2.85 15.19 -15.16
CA ALA A 406 2.11 16.04 -14.24
C ALA A 406 0.61 15.90 -14.47
N VAL A 407 -0.15 15.87 -13.38
CA VAL A 407 -1.62 15.91 -13.37
C VAL A 407 -2.03 17.09 -12.50
N MET A 408 -2.74 18.03 -13.11
CA MET A 408 -3.26 19.24 -12.48
C MET A 408 -4.77 19.04 -12.27
N HIS A 409 -5.21 18.94 -11.01
CA HIS A 409 -6.63 18.88 -10.67
C HIS A 409 -7.28 20.27 -10.74
N ARG A 410 -6.49 21.32 -10.51
CA ARG A 410 -6.89 22.72 -10.70
C ARG A 410 -5.84 23.43 -11.55
N ASP A 411 -6.20 24.63 -12.02
CA ASP A 411 -5.26 25.48 -12.74
C ASP A 411 -4.02 25.79 -11.89
N GLY A 412 -2.85 25.82 -12.54
CA GLY A 412 -1.55 26.09 -11.92
C GLY A 412 -1.48 27.44 -11.22
N ALA A 413 -2.32 28.41 -11.59
CA ALA A 413 -2.46 29.68 -10.89
C ALA A 413 -2.92 29.51 -9.42
N ARG A 414 -3.52 28.38 -9.05
CA ARG A 414 -3.87 28.08 -7.65
C ARG A 414 -2.71 27.54 -6.82
N VAL A 415 -1.61 27.12 -7.46
CA VAL A 415 -0.45 26.57 -6.76
C VAL A 415 0.28 27.71 -6.06
N ASP A 416 0.39 27.63 -4.74
CA ASP A 416 1.16 28.57 -3.91
C ASP A 416 2.42 27.93 -3.31
N ARG A 417 2.49 26.59 -3.30
CA ARG A 417 3.63 25.83 -2.78
C ARG A 417 3.75 24.44 -3.38
N VAL A 418 4.94 23.85 -3.28
CA VAL A 418 5.24 22.47 -3.70
C VAL A 418 5.97 21.72 -2.59
N ARG A 419 5.57 20.47 -2.34
CA ARG A 419 6.32 19.53 -1.49
C ARG A 419 7.11 18.58 -2.38
N LEU A 420 8.44 18.63 -2.29
CA LEU A 420 9.38 17.88 -3.14
C LEU A 420 9.98 16.63 -2.46
N ARG A 421 9.66 16.44 -1.18
CA ARG A 421 10.03 15.27 -0.37
C ARG A 421 9.05 15.13 0.78
N TYR A 422 8.73 13.91 1.18
CA TYR A 422 7.68 13.64 2.17
C TYR A 422 7.86 14.38 3.50
N HIS A 423 9.01 14.22 4.16
CA HIS A 423 9.32 14.85 5.46
C HIS A 423 10.08 16.19 5.30
N THR A 424 9.61 17.04 4.40
CA THR A 424 10.14 18.41 4.25
C THR A 424 9.00 19.39 4.14
N ASP A 425 9.21 20.60 4.66
CA ASP A 425 8.26 21.69 4.49
C ASP A 425 8.03 22.00 3.01
N PRO A 426 6.78 22.28 2.60
CA PRO A 426 6.51 22.81 1.29
C PRO A 426 7.29 24.11 1.02
N VAL A 427 7.67 24.30 -0.24
CA VAL A 427 8.39 25.48 -0.71
C VAL A 427 7.42 26.36 -1.47
N PRO A 428 7.32 27.68 -1.18
CA PRO A 428 6.50 28.58 -1.97
C PRO A 428 6.91 28.54 -3.45
N ALA A 429 5.92 28.42 -4.33
CA ALA A 429 6.15 28.10 -5.72
C ALA A 429 5.05 28.61 -6.64
N ARG A 430 5.39 28.77 -7.92
CA ARG A 430 4.47 29.14 -9.01
C ARG A 430 4.53 28.11 -10.13
N VAL A 431 3.38 27.88 -10.76
CA VAL A 431 3.20 26.94 -11.87
C VAL A 431 2.32 27.58 -12.93
N SER A 432 2.79 27.56 -14.19
CA SER A 432 2.00 28.01 -15.34
C SER A 432 1.52 26.80 -16.14
N ALA A 433 0.35 26.26 -15.79
CA ALA A 433 -0.28 25.15 -16.49
C ALA A 433 -1.79 25.13 -16.28
N SER A 434 -2.56 24.77 -17.30
CA SER A 434 -3.99 24.52 -17.14
C SER A 434 -4.25 23.26 -16.31
N ALA A 435 -5.48 23.10 -15.82
CA ALA A 435 -5.93 21.79 -15.34
C ALA A 435 -5.78 20.71 -16.44
N GLY A 436 -5.56 19.45 -16.04
CA GLY A 436 -5.36 18.32 -16.95
C GLY A 436 -3.97 17.67 -16.86
N ARG A 437 -3.65 16.84 -17.85
CA ARG A 437 -2.39 16.08 -17.92
C ARG A 437 -1.34 16.81 -18.75
N HIS A 438 -0.11 16.83 -18.27
CA HIS A 438 1.03 17.45 -18.94
C HIS A 438 2.23 16.49 -18.95
N GLU A 439 2.82 16.25 -20.12
CA GLU A 439 4.02 15.39 -20.22
C GLU A 439 5.18 16.00 -19.44
N ARG A 440 5.33 17.33 -19.51
CA ARG A 440 6.41 18.09 -18.90
C ARG A 440 5.86 19.37 -18.29
N LEU A 441 6.44 19.75 -17.17
CA LEU A 441 6.10 20.97 -16.45
C LEU A 441 7.37 21.50 -15.76
N GLU A 442 7.44 22.81 -15.55
CA GLU A 442 8.48 23.43 -14.72
C GLU A 442 7.80 24.17 -13.57
N VAL A 443 8.34 24.01 -12.36
CA VAL A 443 7.92 24.74 -11.17
C VAL A 443 8.98 25.76 -10.82
N GLU A 444 8.57 27.00 -10.63
CA GLU A 444 9.42 28.07 -10.13
C GLU A 444 9.26 28.16 -8.61
N LEU A 445 10.38 28.20 -7.88
CA LEU A 445 10.43 28.27 -6.42
C LEU A 445 10.85 29.67 -5.98
N ASP A 446 10.19 30.22 -4.97
CA ASP A 446 10.56 31.53 -4.42
C ASP A 446 11.83 31.49 -3.58
N ARG A 447 12.21 30.30 -3.14
CA ARG A 447 13.47 30.04 -2.44
C ARG A 447 14.09 28.75 -2.98
N PRO A 448 15.43 28.66 -3.11
CA PRO A 448 16.07 27.46 -3.63
C PRO A 448 15.78 26.22 -2.79
N PHE A 449 15.58 25.08 -3.45
CA PHE A 449 15.50 23.77 -2.82
C PHE A 449 16.76 22.95 -3.12
N ASP A 450 17.29 22.30 -2.09
CA ASP A 450 18.49 21.47 -2.21
C ASP A 450 18.15 20.06 -2.70
N GLY A 451 18.50 19.75 -3.95
CA GLY A 451 18.55 18.38 -4.45
C GLY A 451 17.17 17.72 -4.61
N PRO A 452 16.29 18.25 -5.49
CA PRO A 452 15.08 17.54 -5.89
C PRO A 452 15.50 16.23 -6.58
N ALA A 453 15.18 15.09 -5.97
CA ALA A 453 15.67 13.80 -6.44
C ALA A 453 14.80 13.26 -7.60
N PRO A 454 15.39 12.98 -8.78
CA PRO A 454 14.64 12.42 -9.89
C PRO A 454 13.94 11.12 -9.51
N GLY A 455 12.67 10.97 -9.90
CA GLY A 455 11.83 9.82 -9.54
C GLY A 455 11.00 10.02 -8.27
N GLN A 456 11.30 10.99 -7.40
CA GLN A 456 10.42 11.35 -6.30
C GLN A 456 9.18 12.09 -6.82
N ALA A 457 8.12 12.12 -6.00
CA ALA A 457 6.92 12.88 -6.29
C ALA A 457 7.13 14.38 -5.99
N ALA A 458 6.53 15.24 -6.82
CA ALA A 458 6.32 16.65 -6.54
C ALA A 458 4.82 16.85 -6.31
N VAL A 459 4.44 17.32 -5.12
CA VAL A 459 3.03 17.54 -4.75
C VAL A 459 2.76 19.03 -4.81
N LEU A 460 1.89 19.44 -5.72
CA LEU A 460 1.54 20.83 -6.00
C LEU A 460 0.31 21.20 -5.15
N MET A 461 0.42 22.27 -4.37
CA MET A 461 -0.53 22.57 -3.30
C MET A 461 -1.04 24.00 -3.39
N SER A 462 -2.27 24.18 -2.89
CA SER A 462 -2.88 25.47 -2.58
C SER A 462 -3.20 25.49 -1.08
N GLY A 463 -2.41 26.23 -0.30
CA GLY A 463 -2.44 26.11 1.15
C GLY A 463 -2.05 24.70 1.58
N ASP A 464 -2.99 23.96 2.15
CA ASP A 464 -2.81 22.57 2.59
C ASP A 464 -3.58 21.55 1.74
N VAL A 465 -4.12 21.97 0.60
CA VAL A 465 -4.86 21.13 -0.35
C VAL A 465 -3.97 20.75 -1.54
N VAL A 466 -3.98 19.48 -1.93
CA VAL A 466 -3.31 18.97 -3.13
C VAL A 466 -4.14 19.34 -4.35
N VAL A 467 -3.56 20.17 -5.22
CA VAL A 467 -4.19 20.62 -6.48
C VAL A 467 -3.53 20.04 -7.72
N GLY A 468 -2.44 19.29 -7.54
CA GLY A 468 -1.80 18.52 -8.59
C GLY A 468 -0.60 17.73 -8.07
N HIS A 469 -0.08 16.84 -8.91
CA HIS A 469 1.09 16.05 -8.60
C HIS A 469 1.89 15.76 -9.88
N ALA A 470 3.17 15.42 -9.73
CA ALA A 470 4.03 15.00 -10.82
C ALA A 470 5.20 14.16 -10.32
N THR A 471 6.03 13.66 -11.24
CA THR A 471 7.32 13.05 -10.92
C THR A 471 8.45 14.05 -11.21
N ILE A 472 9.39 14.19 -10.28
CA ILE A 472 10.59 15.00 -10.48
C ILE A 472 11.43 14.38 -11.61
N ALA A 473 11.70 15.17 -12.64
CA ALA A 473 12.51 14.75 -13.78
C ALA A 473 14.01 14.93 -13.49
N SER A 474 14.86 14.31 -14.32
CA SER A 474 16.30 14.53 -14.26
C SER A 474 16.62 16.00 -14.56
N GLN A 475 17.34 16.63 -13.65
CA GLN A 475 17.81 18.00 -13.83
C GLN A 475 19.05 17.96 -14.75
N ASN A 476 18.86 17.98 -16.07
CA ASN A 476 19.98 18.16 -17.00
C ASN A 476 20.60 19.53 -16.72
N ARG A 477 21.68 19.54 -15.95
CA ARG A 477 22.53 20.70 -15.79
C ARG A 477 23.48 20.73 -16.97
N ALA A 478 23.36 21.76 -17.79
CA ALA A 478 24.46 22.10 -18.68
C ALA A 478 25.73 22.26 -17.84
N PRO A 479 26.90 21.79 -18.32
CA PRO A 479 28.16 22.09 -17.66
C PRO A 479 28.25 23.61 -17.51
N VAL A 480 28.51 24.09 -16.30
CA VAL A 480 28.70 25.52 -16.02
C VAL A 480 29.85 25.99 -16.91
N SER A 481 29.56 26.79 -17.95
CA SER A 481 30.62 27.41 -18.73
C SER A 481 31.43 28.27 -17.78
N GLN A 482 32.72 27.98 -17.66
CA GLN A 482 33.63 28.77 -16.84
C GLN A 482 33.54 30.24 -17.26
N SER A 483 32.95 31.07 -16.40
CA SER A 483 33.10 32.52 -16.47
C SER A 483 34.59 32.79 -16.36
N ARG A 484 35.22 33.17 -17.48
CA ARG A 484 36.60 33.65 -17.51
C ARG A 484 36.68 34.86 -16.59
N VAL A 485 37.33 34.68 -15.44
CA VAL A 485 37.80 35.80 -14.62
C VAL A 485 38.87 36.52 -15.44
N PRO A 486 38.79 37.85 -15.62
CA PRO A 486 39.88 38.60 -16.24
C PRO A 486 41.09 38.53 -15.31
N VAL A 487 42.21 38.03 -15.83
CA VAL A 487 43.51 38.10 -15.14
C VAL A 487 43.98 39.57 -15.19
N PRO A 488 44.49 40.14 -14.09
CA PRO A 488 45.07 41.49 -14.10
C PRO A 488 46.35 41.58 -14.92
#